data_AF-A0A3B8UKQ3-F1
#
_entry.id   AF-A0A3B8UKQ3-F1
#
_cell.length_a   1.000
_cell.length_b   1.000
_cell.length_c   1.000
_cell.angle_alpha   90.00
_cell.angle_beta   90.00
_cell.angle_gamma   90.00
#
_symmetry.space_group_name_H-M   'P 1'
#
loop_
_entity.id
_entity.type
_entity.pdbx_description
1 polymer ?
#
loop_
_entity_poly.entity_id
_entity_poly.type
_entity_poly.pdbx_seq_one_letter_code
_entity_poly.pdbx_strand_id
1 'polypeptide(L)'
;MRRTDKRSSSKYIFLGVLFIATMVVTFLSMGLETVTPSATTMTEATLPVISMLTDEGTEFNPLHGYTAAINQALTNDSLTPIAQNRKLDIVIYSYGADVQEVSYKVRSLSDNSLIENTKVNTLNRDDNKITATLGIKNLIDDNVQYALEIMIKTSAHDEIYYYTRIVTGENYELDKKFEFVKYFNACTLNPGRLNEIQKYLETLSSGNNSNYGKVNINSSLSQVGWGEITPYIESQLVPKVKEISKDVAIITLNYRAGAVNEYDSYDSYNVYEYYRIRQTNSGFYLLNYEREANQIFDGKNDLTSAGKINLGIQSSSTAEYASDEKARYAYYVNEGSLWCFNTDDNIYTRVFSFNTDETDGIRENYNEHGIKILNVQDSGDCSFLVYGYMNRG
;
A
#
# COMPACT_ATOMS: atom_id res chain seq x y z
N MET A 1 -11.78 -19.43 -88.24
CA MET A 1 -10.61 -19.42 -87.33
C MET A 1 -10.29 -17.95 -87.04
N ARG A 2 -10.77 -17.34 -85.95
CA ARG A 2 -10.15 -17.29 -84.62
C ARG A 2 -11.20 -16.81 -83.60
N ARG A 3 -11.47 -17.62 -82.57
CA ARG A 3 -12.07 -17.18 -81.30
C ARG A 3 -10.91 -16.72 -80.43
N THR A 4 -10.72 -15.41 -80.25
CA THR A 4 -9.65 -14.84 -79.42
C THR A 4 -10.18 -14.45 -78.04
N ASP A 5 -9.83 -15.30 -77.07
CA ASP A 5 -9.32 -14.99 -75.71
C ASP A 5 -9.97 -13.96 -74.77
N LYS A 6 -11.26 -13.64 -74.91
CA LYS A 6 -11.95 -12.89 -73.82
C LYS A 6 -12.11 -13.70 -72.51
N ARG A 7 -11.99 -15.04 -72.58
CA ARG A 7 -12.12 -15.94 -71.42
C ARG A 7 -10.84 -16.09 -70.59
N SER A 8 -9.68 -15.72 -71.14
CA SER A 8 -8.38 -15.86 -70.46
C SER A 8 -8.11 -14.66 -69.54
N SER A 9 -8.36 -13.44 -70.03
CA SER A 9 -8.18 -12.19 -69.26
C SER A 9 -9.04 -12.12 -67.98
N SER A 10 -10.28 -12.60 -68.01
CA SER A 10 -11.16 -12.66 -66.83
C SER A 10 -10.63 -13.62 -65.74
N LYS A 11 -9.94 -14.70 -66.12
CA LYS A 11 -9.35 -15.64 -65.16
C LYS A 11 -8.16 -15.02 -64.43
N TYR A 12 -7.33 -14.23 -65.12
CA TYR A 12 -6.20 -13.53 -64.49
C TYR A 12 -6.66 -12.40 -63.57
N ILE A 13 -7.72 -11.68 -63.94
CA ILE A 13 -8.33 -10.67 -63.06
C ILE A 13 -8.93 -11.33 -61.81
N PHE A 14 -9.66 -12.44 -61.98
CA PHE A 14 -10.22 -13.20 -60.87
C PHE A 14 -9.12 -13.75 -59.94
N LEU A 15 -8.03 -14.30 -60.49
CA LEU A 15 -6.89 -14.75 -59.70
C LEU A 15 -6.21 -13.60 -58.94
N GLY A 16 -6.08 -12.43 -59.56
CA GLY A 16 -5.50 -11.24 -58.92
C GLY A 16 -6.35 -10.73 -57.76
N VAL A 17 -7.68 -10.69 -57.92
CA VAL A 17 -8.61 -10.32 -56.84
C VAL A 17 -8.57 -11.37 -55.72
N LEU A 18 -8.55 -12.65 -56.05
CA LEU A 18 -8.46 -13.73 -55.07
C LEU A 18 -7.15 -13.66 -54.28
N PHE A 19 -6.03 -13.39 -54.95
CA PHE A 19 -4.72 -13.22 -54.32
C PHE A 19 -4.71 -12.05 -53.34
N ILE A 20 -5.22 -10.88 -53.73
CA ILE A 20 -5.33 -9.71 -52.84
C ILE A 20 -6.28 -10.01 -51.67
N ALA A 21 -7.41 -10.68 -51.91
CA ALA A 21 -8.33 -11.05 -50.84
C ALA A 21 -7.67 -12.00 -49.83
N THR A 22 -6.96 -13.04 -50.29
CA THR A 22 -6.18 -13.90 -49.39
C THR A 22 -5.07 -13.14 -48.69
N MET A 23 -4.38 -12.21 -49.36
CA MET A 23 -3.31 -11.43 -48.74
C MET A 23 -3.84 -10.51 -47.64
N VAL A 24 -4.99 -9.85 -47.87
CA VAL A 24 -5.68 -9.02 -46.88
C VAL A 24 -6.20 -9.87 -45.72
N VAL A 25 -6.81 -11.02 -45.99
CA VAL A 25 -7.28 -11.94 -44.94
C VAL A 25 -6.11 -12.45 -44.13
N THR A 26 -5.01 -12.90 -44.74
CA THR A 26 -3.82 -13.36 -44.03
C THR A 26 -3.18 -12.22 -43.22
N PHE A 27 -3.10 -11.00 -43.76
CA PHE A 27 -2.55 -9.85 -43.04
C PHE A 27 -3.42 -9.43 -41.85
N LEU A 28 -4.75 -9.44 -42.01
CA LEU A 28 -5.70 -9.23 -40.92
C LEU A 28 -5.65 -10.36 -39.89
N SER A 29 -5.51 -11.62 -40.32
CA SER A 29 -5.38 -12.78 -39.45
C SER A 29 -4.05 -12.81 -38.69
N MET A 30 -2.95 -12.36 -39.30
CA MET A 30 -1.65 -12.23 -38.64
C MET A 30 -1.62 -11.09 -37.62
N GLY A 31 -2.40 -10.01 -37.84
CA GLY A 31 -2.61 -8.95 -36.85
C GLY A 31 -3.57 -9.33 -35.71
N LEU A 32 -4.14 -10.54 -35.74
CA LEU A 32 -5.11 -11.06 -34.77
C LEU A 32 -4.55 -12.17 -33.87
N GLU A 33 -3.31 -12.60 -34.07
CA GLU A 33 -2.58 -13.34 -33.03
C GLU A 33 -2.10 -12.32 -31.98
N THR A 34 -3.05 -11.76 -31.24
CA THR A 34 -2.74 -11.25 -29.91
C THR A 34 -2.26 -12.46 -29.13
N VAL A 35 -0.95 -12.54 -28.90
CA VAL A 35 -0.39 -13.41 -27.87
C VAL A 35 -1.03 -12.94 -26.57
N THR A 36 -2.16 -13.53 -26.20
CA THR A 36 -2.78 -13.27 -24.90
C THR A 36 -1.76 -13.71 -23.87
N PRO A 37 -1.20 -12.79 -23.07
CA PRO A 37 -0.27 -13.17 -22.02
C PRO A 37 -0.99 -14.22 -21.17
N SER A 38 -0.38 -15.39 -21.04
CA SER A 38 -0.90 -16.41 -20.12
C SER A 38 -0.60 -15.95 -18.70
N ALA A 39 -1.39 -15.00 -18.20
CA ALA A 39 -1.33 -14.56 -16.83
C ALA A 39 -2.10 -15.55 -15.95
N THR A 40 -1.49 -15.96 -14.84
CA THR A 40 -2.20 -16.71 -13.80
C THR A 40 -2.54 -15.74 -12.68
N THR A 41 -3.82 -15.65 -12.32
CA THR A 41 -4.26 -14.89 -11.16
C THR A 41 -3.78 -15.60 -9.90
N MET A 42 -3.10 -14.88 -9.01
CA MET A 42 -2.71 -15.40 -7.69
C MET A 42 -3.96 -15.66 -6.85
N THR A 43 -3.88 -16.65 -5.97
CA THR A 43 -4.89 -16.89 -4.93
C THR A 43 -5.03 -15.65 -4.03
N GLU A 44 -6.26 -15.34 -3.64
CA GLU A 44 -6.60 -14.17 -2.82
C GLU A 44 -5.99 -14.24 -1.41
N ALA A 45 -5.89 -13.08 -0.76
CA ALA A 45 -5.50 -13.01 0.65
C ALA A 45 -6.54 -13.72 1.53
N THR A 46 -6.10 -14.54 2.48
CA THR A 46 -7.00 -15.35 3.33
C THR A 46 -6.94 -15.00 4.81
N LEU A 47 -5.93 -14.23 5.24
CA LEU A 47 -5.72 -13.93 6.66
C LEU A 47 -6.60 -12.75 7.11
N PRO A 48 -7.22 -12.83 8.30
CA PRO A 48 -7.87 -11.69 8.94
C PRO A 48 -6.90 -10.53 9.21
N VAL A 49 -7.44 -9.33 9.40
CA VAL A 49 -6.70 -8.15 9.91
C VAL A 49 -7.22 -7.79 11.29
N ILE A 50 -6.33 -7.39 12.20
CA ILE A 50 -6.70 -6.91 13.54
C ILE A 50 -6.43 -5.41 13.63
N SER A 51 -7.35 -4.66 14.19
CA SER A 51 -7.10 -3.28 14.66
C SER A 51 -7.40 -3.18 16.15
N MET A 52 -6.71 -2.26 16.81
CA MET A 52 -6.95 -1.89 18.20
C MET A 52 -8.04 -0.83 18.27
N LEU A 53 -8.76 -0.77 19.39
CA LEU A 53 -9.79 0.23 19.66
C LEU A 53 -9.39 1.09 20.86
N THR A 54 -9.56 2.41 20.74
CA THR A 54 -9.54 3.30 21.90
C THR A 54 -10.80 3.12 22.73
N ASP A 55 -10.82 3.68 23.95
CA ASP A 55 -12.03 3.68 24.79
C ASP A 55 -13.22 4.40 24.12
N GLU A 56 -12.97 5.32 23.18
CA GLU A 56 -13.99 6.01 22.37
C GLU A 56 -14.39 5.22 21.10
N GLY A 57 -13.75 4.08 20.84
CA GLY A 57 -14.02 3.21 19.69
C GLY A 57 -13.27 3.60 18.41
N THR A 58 -12.26 4.46 18.48
CA THR A 58 -11.43 4.80 17.32
C THR A 58 -10.48 3.64 16.98
N GLU A 59 -10.51 3.18 15.74
CA GLU A 59 -9.59 2.14 15.25
C GLU A 59 -8.18 2.70 15.03
N PHE A 60 -7.16 1.95 15.47
CA PHE A 60 -5.75 2.26 15.27
C PHE A 60 -4.88 0.98 15.22
N ASN A 61 -3.62 1.13 14.80
CA ASN A 61 -2.64 0.05 14.70
C ASN A 61 -3.17 -1.20 13.97
N PRO A 62 -3.52 -1.10 12.67
CA PRO A 62 -3.86 -2.27 11.89
C PRO A 62 -2.65 -3.22 11.83
N LEU A 63 -2.89 -4.49 12.13
CA LEU A 63 -1.92 -5.57 12.18
C LEU A 63 -2.25 -6.66 11.16
N HIS A 64 -1.22 -7.12 10.47
CA HIS A 64 -1.29 -8.17 9.46
C HIS A 64 -0.74 -9.48 10.03
N GLY A 65 -1.35 -10.59 9.63
CA GLY A 65 -1.11 -11.91 10.21
C GLY A 65 0.05 -12.65 9.57
N TYR A 66 0.81 -13.41 10.34
CA TYR A 66 1.88 -14.28 9.86
C TYR A 66 1.47 -15.75 10.09
N THR A 67 1.66 -16.61 9.10
CA THR A 67 1.41 -18.07 9.23
C THR A 67 2.58 -18.82 9.87
N ALA A 68 3.67 -18.13 10.14
CA ALA A 68 4.84 -18.64 10.86
C ALA A 68 5.24 -17.66 11.95
N ALA A 69 5.64 -18.20 13.10
CA ALA A 69 6.13 -17.38 14.20
C ALA A 69 7.42 -16.67 13.80
N ILE A 70 7.46 -15.35 13.99
CA ILE A 70 8.66 -14.54 13.77
C ILE A 70 9.22 -14.04 15.09
N ASN A 71 10.50 -13.67 15.09
CA ASN A 71 11.13 -13.12 16.28
C ASN A 71 10.59 -11.70 16.54
N GLN A 72 9.81 -11.54 17.60
CA GLN A 72 9.16 -10.30 18.00
C GLN A 72 10.15 -9.16 18.30
N ALA A 73 11.37 -9.49 18.71
CA ALA A 73 12.41 -8.48 18.90
C ALA A 73 12.85 -7.81 17.59
N LEU A 74 12.55 -8.43 16.44
CA LEU A 74 12.82 -7.89 15.11
C LEU A 74 11.63 -7.09 14.55
N THR A 75 10.47 -7.12 15.21
CA THR A 75 9.27 -6.39 14.78
C THR A 75 9.13 -5.10 15.58
N ASN A 76 9.43 -3.97 14.94
CA ASN A 76 9.28 -2.63 15.53
C ASN A 76 8.22 -1.79 14.81
N ASP A 77 7.09 -2.42 14.43
CA ASP A 77 6.11 -1.77 13.58
C ASP A 77 5.18 -0.80 14.34
N SER A 78 4.60 -1.22 15.47
CA SER A 78 3.63 -0.40 16.19
C SER A 78 3.77 -0.50 17.71
N LEU A 79 3.30 0.54 18.40
CA LEU A 79 3.19 0.62 19.85
C LEU A 79 1.72 0.87 20.20
N THR A 80 1.12 -0.02 20.97
CA THR A 80 -0.29 0.00 21.36
C THR A 80 -0.41 0.41 22.82
N PRO A 81 -0.86 1.65 23.10
CA PRO A 81 -1.04 2.10 24.47
C PRO A 81 -2.31 1.46 25.04
N ILE A 82 -2.21 0.92 26.25
CA ILE A 82 -3.31 0.25 26.94
C ILE A 82 -3.85 1.20 28.01
N ALA A 83 -5.17 1.28 28.13
CA ALA A 83 -5.83 2.03 29.20
C ALA A 83 -5.48 1.46 30.58
N GLN A 84 -5.60 2.29 31.62
CA GLN A 84 -5.27 1.90 33.00
C GLN A 84 -6.12 0.75 33.56
N ASN A 85 -7.30 0.52 32.96
CA ASN A 85 -8.14 -0.64 33.26
C ASN A 85 -7.53 -1.97 32.75
N ARG A 86 -6.40 -1.91 32.03
CA ARG A 86 -5.65 -3.00 31.40
C ARG A 86 -6.48 -3.84 30.43
N LYS A 87 -7.51 -3.22 29.87
CA LYS A 87 -8.31 -3.80 28.79
C LYS A 87 -7.85 -3.19 27.49
N LEU A 88 -7.56 -4.06 26.53
CA LEU A 88 -7.31 -3.67 25.15
C LEU A 88 -8.43 -4.27 24.30
N ASP A 89 -9.31 -3.41 23.82
CA ASP A 89 -10.36 -3.81 22.90
C ASP A 89 -9.77 -3.90 21.49
N ILE A 90 -10.16 -4.95 20.77
CA ILE A 90 -9.71 -5.22 19.41
C ILE A 90 -10.91 -5.48 18.51
N VAL A 91 -10.75 -5.17 17.23
CA VAL A 91 -11.64 -5.57 16.16
C VAL A 91 -10.87 -6.44 15.16
N ILE A 92 -11.47 -7.54 14.76
CA ILE A 92 -10.94 -8.48 13.78
C ILE A 92 -11.84 -8.40 12.56
N TYR A 93 -11.26 -8.00 11.44
CA TYR A 93 -11.89 -8.08 10.13
C TYR A 93 -11.60 -9.47 9.55
N SER A 94 -12.63 -10.31 9.51
CA SER A 94 -12.49 -11.73 9.15
C SER A 94 -12.24 -11.96 7.67
N TYR A 95 -12.76 -11.08 6.82
CA TYR A 95 -12.77 -11.23 5.35
C TYR A 95 -13.19 -12.64 4.89
N GLY A 96 -14.23 -13.19 5.53
CA GLY A 96 -14.76 -14.52 5.21
C GLY A 96 -14.05 -15.68 5.92
N ALA A 97 -12.97 -15.44 6.66
CA ALA A 97 -12.34 -16.48 7.47
C ALA A 97 -13.19 -16.85 8.70
N ASP A 98 -13.38 -18.15 8.92
CA ASP A 98 -14.04 -18.67 10.13
C ASP A 98 -13.09 -18.62 11.33
N VAL A 99 -13.19 -17.56 12.15
CA VAL A 99 -12.38 -17.37 13.35
C VAL A 99 -12.94 -18.17 14.53
N GLN A 100 -12.18 -19.17 14.95
CA GLN A 100 -12.56 -20.15 15.96
C GLN A 100 -12.07 -19.75 17.36
N GLU A 101 -10.83 -19.28 17.46
CA GLU A 101 -10.19 -18.95 18.71
C GLU A 101 -9.30 -17.71 18.58
N VAL A 102 -9.25 -16.92 19.65
CA VAL A 102 -8.28 -15.84 19.83
C VAL A 102 -7.57 -16.08 21.16
N SER A 103 -6.26 -15.96 21.15
CA SER A 103 -5.41 -16.00 22.35
C SER A 103 -4.30 -14.97 22.21
N TYR A 104 -3.62 -14.67 23.31
CA TYR A 104 -2.49 -13.75 23.27
C TYR A 104 -1.40 -14.13 24.27
N LYS A 105 -0.18 -13.70 23.96
CA LYS A 105 0.97 -13.76 24.84
C LYS A 105 1.55 -12.36 25.06
N VAL A 106 1.97 -12.09 26.29
CA VAL A 106 2.78 -10.92 26.63
C VAL A 106 4.18 -11.39 26.99
N ARG A 107 5.19 -10.74 26.41
CA ARG A 107 6.59 -11.05 26.64
C ARG A 107 7.41 -9.82 26.97
N SER A 108 8.44 -10.01 27.77
CA SER A 108 9.47 -8.99 27.99
C SER A 108 10.24 -8.71 26.71
N LEU A 109 10.46 -7.44 26.36
CA LEU A 109 11.32 -7.08 25.24
C LEU A 109 12.82 -7.23 25.54
N SER A 110 13.22 -7.28 26.82
CA SER A 110 14.63 -7.35 27.20
C SER A 110 15.25 -8.74 27.06
N ASP A 111 14.48 -9.79 27.39
CA ASP A 111 14.95 -11.17 27.46
C ASP A 111 13.99 -12.19 26.82
N ASN A 112 12.90 -11.71 26.21
CA ASN A 112 11.86 -12.52 25.56
C ASN A 112 11.12 -13.50 26.50
N SER A 113 11.24 -13.31 27.82
CA SER A 113 10.56 -14.13 28.82
C SER A 113 9.04 -14.01 28.69
N LEU A 114 8.33 -15.12 28.90
CA LEU A 114 6.88 -15.16 28.87
C LEU A 114 6.32 -14.61 30.18
N ILE A 115 5.51 -13.55 30.07
CA ILE A 115 4.84 -12.90 31.21
C ILE A 115 3.41 -13.42 31.33
N GLU A 116 2.71 -13.48 30.19
CA GLU A 116 1.32 -13.91 30.14
C GLU A 116 1.06 -14.77 28.90
N ASN A 117 0.18 -15.76 29.06
CA ASN A 117 -0.42 -16.51 27.97
C ASN A 117 -1.89 -16.75 28.35
N THR A 118 -2.82 -16.21 27.56
CA THR A 118 -4.24 -16.17 27.91
C THR A 118 -5.10 -16.41 26.67
N LYS A 119 -6.11 -17.28 26.80
CA LYS A 119 -7.16 -17.48 25.82
C LYS A 119 -8.28 -16.47 26.03
N VAL A 120 -8.77 -15.88 24.95
CA VAL A 120 -9.89 -14.93 24.98
C VAL A 120 -11.20 -15.71 24.93
N ASN A 121 -12.00 -15.59 25.99
CA ASN A 121 -13.20 -16.42 26.17
C ASN A 121 -14.44 -15.87 25.47
N THR A 122 -14.49 -14.56 25.20
CA THR A 122 -15.66 -13.88 24.63
C THR A 122 -15.28 -13.23 23.32
N LEU A 123 -15.94 -13.66 22.25
CA LEU A 123 -15.83 -13.11 20.90
C LEU A 123 -17.23 -12.69 20.45
N ASN A 124 -17.45 -11.39 20.32
CA ASN A 124 -18.71 -10.86 19.82
C ASN A 124 -18.62 -10.78 18.29
N ARG A 125 -19.52 -11.46 17.58
CA ARG A 125 -19.49 -11.56 16.12
C ARG A 125 -20.61 -10.72 15.52
N ASP A 126 -20.25 -9.89 14.55
CA ASP A 126 -21.16 -9.02 13.80
C ASP A 126 -20.76 -9.02 12.32
N ASP A 127 -21.50 -9.77 11.50
CA ASP A 127 -21.22 -10.05 10.09
C ASP A 127 -19.73 -10.35 9.81
N ASN A 128 -18.99 -9.36 9.32
CA ASN A 128 -17.58 -9.48 8.93
C ASN A 128 -16.59 -9.03 10.02
N LYS A 129 -17.09 -8.52 11.14
CA LYS A 129 -16.30 -8.01 12.27
C LYS A 129 -16.46 -8.90 13.49
N ILE A 130 -15.37 -9.10 14.22
CA ILE A 130 -15.38 -9.75 15.53
C ILE A 130 -14.71 -8.83 16.52
N THR A 131 -15.41 -8.47 17.59
CA THR A 131 -14.83 -7.67 18.67
C THR A 131 -14.51 -8.53 19.88
N ALA A 132 -13.40 -8.20 20.53
CA ALA A 132 -12.91 -8.92 21.69
C ALA A 132 -12.13 -7.99 22.62
N THR A 133 -12.05 -8.35 23.90
CA THR A 133 -11.29 -7.61 24.90
C THR A 133 -10.15 -8.48 25.42
N LEU A 134 -8.92 -8.00 25.29
CA LEU A 134 -7.73 -8.61 25.90
C LEU A 134 -7.56 -8.02 27.30
N GLY A 135 -7.83 -8.83 28.33
CA GLY A 135 -7.67 -8.45 29.73
C GLY A 135 -6.25 -8.70 30.23
N ILE A 136 -5.33 -7.79 29.94
CA ILE A 136 -3.92 -7.93 30.29
C ILE A 136 -3.76 -7.94 31.81
N LYS A 137 -3.07 -8.96 32.33
CA LYS A 137 -2.89 -9.14 33.78
C LYS A 137 -2.04 -8.02 34.36
N ASN A 138 -2.13 -7.86 35.68
CA ASN A 138 -1.30 -6.92 36.43
C ASN A 138 0.14 -7.44 36.61
N LEU A 139 0.82 -7.72 35.49
CA LEU A 139 2.18 -8.26 35.41
C LEU A 139 3.10 -7.41 34.51
N ILE A 140 2.59 -6.27 34.03
CA ILE A 140 3.34 -5.28 33.25
C ILE A 140 3.44 -3.97 34.04
N ASP A 141 4.60 -3.33 33.96
CA ASP A 141 4.93 -2.08 34.65
C ASP A 141 4.58 -0.85 33.79
N ASP A 142 4.22 0.24 34.45
CA ASP A 142 3.93 1.51 33.78
C ASP A 142 5.18 2.09 33.11
N ASN A 143 4.99 2.62 31.89
CA ASN A 143 6.03 3.18 31.03
C ASN A 143 7.12 2.19 30.60
N VAL A 144 6.89 0.89 30.78
CA VAL A 144 7.73 -0.18 30.23
C VAL A 144 7.02 -0.79 29.03
N GLN A 145 7.75 -1.00 27.95
CA GLN A 145 7.22 -1.61 26.74
C GLN A 145 7.37 -3.13 26.78
N TYR A 146 6.34 -3.84 26.32
CA TYR A 146 6.30 -5.30 26.23
C TYR A 146 5.89 -5.71 24.82
N ALA A 147 6.24 -6.93 24.41
CA ALA A 147 5.73 -7.48 23.17
C ALA A 147 4.36 -8.13 23.42
N LEU A 148 3.42 -7.87 22.53
CA LEU A 148 2.12 -8.52 22.47
C LEU A 148 2.05 -9.35 21.18
N GLU A 149 1.84 -10.65 21.34
CA GLU A 149 1.53 -11.58 20.27
C GLU A 149 0.06 -11.98 20.41
N ILE A 150 -0.76 -11.66 19.41
CA ILE A 150 -2.13 -12.15 19.31
C ILE A 150 -2.10 -13.33 18.34
N MET A 151 -2.69 -14.45 18.73
CA MET A 151 -2.83 -15.62 17.87
C MET A 151 -4.31 -15.87 17.57
N ILE A 152 -4.62 -15.97 16.28
CA ILE A 152 -5.94 -16.34 15.79
C ILE A 152 -5.86 -17.75 15.21
N LYS A 153 -6.81 -18.61 15.60
CA LYS A 153 -7.08 -19.87 14.91
C LYS A 153 -8.27 -19.70 13.99
N THR A 154 -8.13 -20.16 12.75
CA THR A 154 -9.22 -20.26 11.77
C THR A 154 -9.44 -21.70 11.35
N SER A 155 -10.49 -21.97 10.56
CA SER A 155 -10.69 -23.27 9.94
C SER A 155 -9.57 -23.67 8.95
N ALA A 156 -8.89 -22.68 8.35
CA ALA A 156 -7.84 -22.89 7.35
C ALA A 156 -6.42 -22.86 7.95
N HIS A 157 -6.22 -22.14 9.06
CA HIS A 157 -4.91 -21.92 9.68
C HIS A 157 -4.98 -22.17 11.18
N ASP A 158 -4.12 -23.07 11.68
CA ASP A 158 -4.09 -23.42 13.11
C ASP A 158 -3.60 -22.26 14.00
N GLU A 159 -2.58 -21.52 13.55
CA GLU A 159 -2.06 -20.35 14.24
C GLU A 159 -1.70 -19.25 13.22
N ILE A 160 -2.35 -18.10 13.34
CA ILE A 160 -2.00 -16.85 12.65
C ILE A 160 -1.52 -15.86 13.72
N TYR A 161 -0.30 -15.37 13.59
CA TYR A 161 0.32 -14.50 14.60
C TYR A 161 0.26 -13.03 14.19
N TYR A 162 -0.03 -12.15 15.13
CA TYR A 162 -0.07 -10.70 14.96
C TYR A 162 0.78 -10.06 16.06
N TYR A 163 1.56 -9.05 15.70
CA TYR A 163 2.59 -8.50 16.58
C TYR A 163 2.45 -6.99 16.76
N THR A 164 2.53 -6.53 18.00
CA THR A 164 2.67 -5.12 18.38
C THR A 164 3.48 -5.02 19.66
N ARG A 165 4.04 -3.85 19.95
CA ARG A 165 4.46 -3.53 21.32
C ARG A 165 3.27 -2.99 22.09
N ILE A 166 3.28 -3.12 23.40
CA ILE A 166 2.29 -2.51 24.30
C ILE A 166 2.97 -1.69 25.39
N VAL A 167 2.30 -0.64 25.85
CA VAL A 167 2.71 0.17 27.00
C VAL A 167 1.49 0.57 27.79
N THR A 168 1.59 0.56 29.11
CA THR A 168 0.58 1.12 30.02
C THR A 168 1.19 2.29 30.79
N GLY A 169 0.36 3.20 31.28
CA GLY A 169 0.85 4.35 32.05
C GLY A 169 -0.24 5.37 32.34
N GLU A 170 0.08 6.64 32.16
CA GLU A 170 -0.89 7.74 32.28
C GLU A 170 -1.92 7.73 31.14
N ASN A 171 -2.98 8.53 31.26
CA ASN A 171 -3.91 8.73 30.15
C ASN A 171 -3.17 9.42 28.98
N TYR A 172 -2.97 8.68 27.90
CA TYR A 172 -2.29 9.16 26.71
C TYR A 172 -3.17 10.02 25.80
N GLU A 173 -4.46 10.22 26.09
CA GLU A 173 -5.38 11.05 25.30
C GLU A 173 -5.31 10.78 23.79
N LEU A 174 -5.32 9.48 23.43
CA LEU A 174 -5.09 9.01 22.07
C LEU A 174 -6.05 9.61 21.05
N ASP A 175 -7.35 9.66 21.36
CA ASP A 175 -8.36 10.18 20.44
C ASP A 175 -8.11 11.65 20.08
N LYS A 176 -7.69 12.49 21.03
CA LYS A 176 -7.31 13.90 20.74
C LYS A 176 -6.10 13.99 19.81
N LYS A 177 -5.13 13.10 19.99
CA LYS A 177 -3.93 13.01 19.14
C LYS A 177 -4.30 12.54 17.73
N PHE A 178 -5.19 11.56 17.61
CA PHE A 178 -5.73 11.09 16.33
C PHE A 178 -6.56 12.15 15.61
N GLU A 179 -7.42 12.87 16.34
CA GLU A 179 -8.20 13.98 15.82
C GLU A 179 -7.28 15.05 15.23
N PHE A 180 -6.20 15.42 15.93
CA PHE A 180 -5.25 16.41 15.43
C PHE A 180 -4.57 15.98 14.12
N VAL A 181 -4.07 14.75 14.02
CA VAL A 181 -3.38 14.30 12.78
C VAL A 181 -4.36 14.14 11.62
N LYS A 182 -5.58 13.65 11.86
CA LYS A 182 -6.63 13.55 10.85
C LYS A 182 -7.12 14.93 10.41
N TYR A 183 -7.22 15.88 11.34
CA TYR A 183 -7.52 17.28 11.05
C TYR A 183 -6.44 17.91 10.17
N PHE A 184 -5.15 17.71 10.53
CA PHE A 184 -4.04 18.24 9.75
C PHE A 184 -4.05 17.66 8.32
N ASN A 185 -4.18 16.33 8.19
CA ASN A 185 -4.35 15.66 6.90
C ASN A 185 -5.53 16.22 6.10
N ALA A 186 -6.72 16.36 6.69
CA ALA A 186 -7.88 16.93 6.01
C ALA A 186 -7.66 18.38 5.53
N CYS A 187 -6.84 19.16 6.24
CA CYS A 187 -6.42 20.49 5.79
C CYS A 187 -5.43 20.43 4.62
N THR A 188 -4.51 19.46 4.56
CA THR A 188 -3.57 19.32 3.42
C THR A 188 -4.29 18.99 2.12
N LEU A 189 -5.43 18.31 2.19
CA LEU A 189 -6.26 17.94 1.03
C LEU A 189 -7.23 19.06 0.60
N ASN A 190 -7.34 20.16 1.34
CA ASN A 190 -8.30 21.23 1.08
C ASN A 190 -7.59 22.59 0.97
N PRO A 191 -7.40 23.12 -0.26
CA PRO A 191 -6.75 24.42 -0.48
C PRO A 191 -7.36 25.58 0.33
N GLY A 192 -8.67 25.57 0.56
CA GLY A 192 -9.37 26.59 1.35
C GLY A 192 -9.07 26.56 2.85
N ARG A 193 -8.45 25.49 3.35
CA ARG A 193 -8.20 25.24 4.78
C ARG A 193 -6.71 25.25 5.14
N LEU A 194 -5.80 25.43 4.18
CA LEU A 194 -4.36 25.40 4.42
C LEU A 194 -3.88 26.44 5.45
N ASN A 195 -4.51 27.62 5.48
CA ASN A 195 -4.17 28.65 6.46
C ASN A 195 -4.40 28.21 7.92
N GLU A 196 -5.28 27.23 8.15
CA GLU A 196 -5.53 26.72 9.50
C GLU A 196 -4.33 25.97 10.09
N ILE A 197 -3.53 25.33 9.23
CA ILE A 197 -2.35 24.54 9.61
C ILE A 197 -1.02 25.27 9.45
N GLN A 198 -1.00 26.43 8.81
CA GLN A 198 0.22 27.21 8.56
C GLN A 198 1.02 27.48 9.84
N LYS A 199 0.35 27.75 10.95
CA LYS A 199 0.98 28.01 12.26
C LYS A 199 1.77 26.83 12.84
N TYR A 200 1.57 25.61 12.33
CA TYR A 200 2.28 24.41 12.75
C TYR A 200 3.50 24.09 11.88
N LEU A 201 3.64 24.76 10.75
CA LEU A 201 4.72 24.52 9.80
C LEU A 201 5.91 25.45 10.07
N GLU A 202 7.10 24.97 9.75
CA GLU A 202 8.36 25.70 9.86
C GLU A 202 8.90 26.00 8.46
N THR A 203 8.05 26.55 7.59
CA THR A 203 8.34 26.71 6.16
C THR A 203 9.63 27.53 5.95
N LEU A 204 10.56 27.01 5.13
CA LEU A 204 11.82 27.68 4.82
C LEU A 204 11.91 28.01 3.33
N SER A 205 12.47 29.17 3.00
CA SER A 205 12.73 29.58 1.61
C SER A 205 13.74 28.67 0.89
N SER A 206 14.62 28.00 1.65
CA SER A 206 15.57 27.00 1.16
C SER A 206 15.03 25.56 1.18
N GLY A 207 13.77 25.36 1.57
CA GLY A 207 13.16 24.02 1.59
C GLY A 207 13.09 23.43 0.17
N ASN A 208 13.20 22.10 0.06
CA ASN A 208 12.96 21.43 -1.21
C ASN A 208 11.47 21.51 -1.54
N ASN A 209 11.15 22.19 -2.64
CA ASN A 209 9.79 22.40 -3.15
C ASN A 209 9.68 21.97 -4.63
N SER A 210 10.51 21.01 -5.04
CA SER A 210 10.64 20.61 -6.45
C SER A 210 9.73 19.45 -6.87
N ASN A 211 9.20 18.68 -5.92
CA ASN A 211 8.25 17.60 -6.18
C ASN A 211 7.28 17.43 -5.01
N TYR A 212 6.09 16.89 -5.31
CA TYR A 212 5.07 16.56 -4.30
C TYR A 212 5.31 15.20 -3.62
N GLY A 213 6.26 14.41 -4.14
CA GLY A 213 6.53 13.06 -3.68
C GLY A 213 7.26 13.02 -2.34
N LYS A 214 8.00 14.08 -1.98
CA LYS A 214 8.64 14.23 -0.66
C LYS A 214 8.43 15.63 -0.11
N VAL A 215 7.56 15.73 0.89
CA VAL A 215 7.19 16.99 1.56
C VAL A 215 7.49 16.86 3.05
N ASN A 216 7.95 17.95 3.68
CA ASN A 216 8.20 17.94 5.12
C ASN A 216 7.76 19.25 5.80
N ILE A 217 7.98 19.36 7.11
CA ILE A 217 7.61 20.52 7.92
C ILE A 217 8.23 21.85 7.42
N ASN A 218 9.33 21.79 6.66
CA ASN A 218 10.00 22.96 6.09
C ASN A 218 9.57 23.28 4.66
N SER A 219 8.79 22.42 4.00
CA SER A 219 8.21 22.70 2.70
C SER A 219 7.26 23.89 2.75
N SER A 220 7.06 24.56 1.62
CA SER A 220 6.10 25.66 1.49
C SER A 220 4.66 25.19 1.76
N LEU A 221 3.79 26.11 2.17
CA LEU A 221 2.38 25.78 2.43
C LEU A 221 1.68 25.19 1.19
N SER A 222 2.04 25.68 0.00
CA SER A 222 1.54 25.13 -1.27
C SER A 222 1.97 23.66 -1.47
N GLN A 223 3.24 23.33 -1.25
CA GLN A 223 3.72 21.94 -1.33
C GLN A 223 3.06 21.03 -0.29
N VAL A 224 2.87 21.51 0.94
CA VAL A 224 2.09 20.79 1.97
C VAL A 224 0.66 20.55 1.49
N GLY A 225 0.06 21.53 0.83
CA GLY A 225 -1.30 21.47 0.28
C GLY A 225 -1.44 20.88 -1.12
N TRP A 226 -0.47 20.09 -1.60
CA TRP A 226 -0.49 19.46 -2.93
C TRP A 226 -0.52 20.44 -4.13
N GLY A 227 -0.29 21.73 -3.89
CA GLY A 227 -0.26 22.78 -4.89
C GLY A 227 -1.56 22.88 -5.68
N GLU A 228 -1.51 22.55 -6.96
CA GLU A 228 -2.66 22.58 -7.86
C GLU A 228 -3.39 21.22 -7.94
N ILE A 229 -2.79 20.16 -7.40
CA ILE A 229 -3.41 18.84 -7.33
C ILE A 229 -4.49 18.89 -6.25
N THR A 230 -5.67 18.35 -6.57
CA THR A 230 -6.82 18.28 -5.64
C THR A 230 -7.10 16.83 -5.27
N PRO A 231 -6.25 16.21 -4.42
CA PRO A 231 -6.41 14.81 -4.08
C PRO A 231 -7.58 14.56 -3.12
N TYR A 232 -8.14 13.35 -3.18
CA TYR A 232 -9.12 12.82 -2.24
C TYR A 232 -8.68 11.44 -1.74
N ILE A 233 -9.14 11.04 -0.55
CA ILE A 233 -8.78 9.73 0.04
C ILE A 233 -9.63 8.63 -0.60
N GLU A 234 -8.97 7.57 -1.08
CA GLU A 234 -9.58 6.38 -1.70
C GLU A 234 -9.69 5.18 -0.73
N SER A 235 -8.99 5.22 0.41
CA SER A 235 -8.94 4.12 1.38
C SER A 235 -9.41 4.54 2.78
N GLN A 236 -9.39 3.59 3.73
CA GLN A 236 -9.52 3.93 5.15
C GLN A 236 -8.32 4.76 5.63
N LEU A 237 -8.56 5.67 6.59
CA LEU A 237 -7.55 6.51 7.23
C LEU A 237 -7.36 6.09 8.69
N VAL A 238 -6.69 4.95 8.91
CA VAL A 238 -6.47 4.34 10.23
C VAL A 238 -5.09 4.75 10.76
N PRO A 239 -4.99 5.45 11.90
CA PRO A 239 -3.71 5.82 12.49
C PRO A 239 -2.90 4.63 12.97
N LYS A 240 -1.58 4.70 12.81
CA LYS A 240 -0.63 3.77 13.45
C LYS A 240 0.31 4.55 14.37
N VAL A 241 0.30 4.21 15.66
CA VAL A 241 1.17 4.78 16.69
C VAL A 241 2.51 4.04 16.66
N LYS A 242 3.59 4.80 16.45
CA LYS A 242 4.96 4.26 16.44
C LYS A 242 5.63 4.42 17.80
N GLU A 243 5.42 5.55 18.46
CA GLU A 243 5.93 5.83 19.81
C GLU A 243 4.95 6.74 20.55
N ILE A 244 4.89 6.60 21.87
CA ILE A 244 4.06 7.47 22.70
C ILE A 244 4.67 7.69 24.09
N SER A 245 4.43 8.88 24.59
CA SER A 245 4.65 9.33 25.96
C SER A 245 3.48 10.23 26.35
N LYS A 246 3.48 10.77 27.58
CA LYS A 246 2.46 11.72 28.04
C LYS A 246 2.22 12.86 27.04
N ASP A 247 3.29 13.56 26.69
CA ASP A 247 3.20 14.79 25.90
C ASP A 247 3.54 14.55 24.42
N VAL A 248 4.41 13.59 24.09
CA VAL A 248 4.89 13.38 22.71
C VAL A 248 4.38 12.08 22.14
N ALA A 249 3.91 12.10 20.89
CA ALA A 249 3.56 10.91 20.13
C ALA A 249 4.15 10.97 18.72
N ILE A 250 4.47 9.79 18.19
CA ILE A 250 4.77 9.59 16.77
C ILE A 250 3.63 8.76 16.19
N ILE A 251 2.92 9.34 15.22
CA ILE A 251 1.76 8.75 14.58
C ILE A 251 1.98 8.78 13.07
N THR A 252 1.57 7.72 12.40
CA THR A 252 1.67 7.57 10.96
C THR A 252 0.30 7.33 10.34
N LEU A 253 0.09 7.85 9.14
CA LEU A 253 -1.07 7.55 8.29
C LEU A 253 -0.54 6.90 7.02
N ASN A 254 -1.06 5.73 6.68
CA ASN A 254 -0.83 5.05 5.40
C ASN A 254 -2.17 4.97 4.70
N TYR A 255 -2.29 5.57 3.52
CA TYR A 255 -3.54 5.62 2.80
C TYR A 255 -3.31 5.77 1.30
N ARG A 256 -4.35 5.47 0.53
CA ARG A 256 -4.39 5.72 -0.91
C ARG A 256 -5.13 7.03 -1.17
N ALA A 257 -4.56 7.86 -2.04
CA ALA A 257 -5.20 9.07 -2.53
C ALA A 257 -5.42 8.98 -4.04
N GLY A 258 -6.50 9.56 -4.53
CA GLY A 258 -6.78 9.73 -5.95
C GLY A 258 -6.75 11.20 -6.34
N ALA A 259 -6.39 11.51 -7.58
CA ALA A 259 -6.56 12.84 -8.15
C ALA A 259 -6.93 12.76 -9.64
N VAL A 260 -7.68 13.74 -10.13
CA VAL A 260 -7.91 13.89 -11.57
C VAL A 260 -6.68 14.56 -12.18
N ASN A 261 -6.15 13.95 -13.24
CA ASN A 261 -5.00 14.46 -13.97
C ASN A 261 -5.41 15.38 -15.14
N GLU A 262 -4.43 15.98 -15.80
CA GLU A 262 -4.64 16.94 -16.90
C GLU A 262 -5.34 16.35 -18.14
N TYR A 263 -5.43 15.02 -18.22
CA TYR A 263 -6.07 14.28 -19.32
C TYR A 263 -7.47 13.78 -18.97
N ASP A 264 -8.10 14.31 -17.92
CA ASP A 264 -9.39 13.85 -17.37
C ASP A 264 -9.39 12.36 -16.98
N SER A 265 -8.21 11.81 -16.67
CA SER A 265 -8.01 10.46 -16.13
C SER A 265 -7.72 10.55 -14.63
N TYR A 266 -7.74 9.40 -13.96
CA TYR A 266 -7.48 9.29 -12.52
C TYR A 266 -6.08 8.73 -12.26
N ASP A 267 -5.30 9.46 -11.46
CA ASP A 267 -4.06 8.97 -10.88
C ASP A 267 -4.31 8.56 -9.43
N SER A 268 -3.74 7.42 -9.02
CA SER A 268 -3.73 7.00 -7.62
C SER A 268 -2.32 7.11 -7.04
N TYR A 269 -2.24 7.40 -5.75
CA TYR A 269 -0.99 7.55 -5.00
C TYR A 269 -1.05 6.73 -3.72
N ASN A 270 0.01 6.00 -3.42
CA ASN A 270 0.25 5.51 -2.06
C ASN A 270 0.91 6.63 -1.26
N VAL A 271 0.30 7.00 -0.14
CA VAL A 271 0.73 8.11 0.70
C VAL A 271 1.07 7.61 2.10
N TYR A 272 2.27 7.95 2.54
CA TYR A 272 2.75 7.77 3.90
C TYR A 272 2.97 9.13 4.54
N GLU A 273 2.27 9.41 5.63
CA GLU A 273 2.48 10.60 6.45
C GLU A 273 3.01 10.21 7.82
N TYR A 274 4.01 10.95 8.26
CA TYR A 274 4.65 10.82 9.57
C TYR A 274 4.46 12.12 10.36
N TYR A 275 3.95 11.98 11.58
CA TYR A 275 3.69 13.07 12.50
C TYR A 275 4.43 12.83 13.81
N ARG A 276 5.29 13.77 14.20
CA ARG A 276 5.79 13.86 15.58
C ARG A 276 5.11 15.04 16.24
N ILE A 277 4.21 14.78 17.18
CA ILE A 277 3.39 15.81 17.82
C ILE A 277 3.73 15.93 19.30
N ARG A 278 3.59 17.15 19.83
CA ARG A 278 3.62 17.41 21.28
C ARG A 278 2.32 18.05 21.71
N GLN A 279 1.63 17.42 22.63
CA GLN A 279 0.46 17.97 23.31
C GLN A 279 0.89 18.76 24.55
N THR A 280 0.27 19.91 24.76
CA THR A 280 0.35 20.70 25.99
C THR A 280 -1.05 21.10 26.44
N ASN A 281 -1.16 21.72 27.61
CA ASN A 281 -2.43 22.28 28.09
C ASN A 281 -3.03 23.35 27.16
N SER A 282 -2.22 23.93 26.26
CA SER A 282 -2.63 24.99 25.33
C SER A 282 -2.90 24.50 23.90
N GLY A 283 -2.75 23.19 23.65
CA GLY A 283 -2.99 22.57 22.34
C GLY A 283 -1.82 21.73 21.84
N PHE A 284 -1.80 21.49 20.52
CA PHE A 284 -0.79 20.68 19.86
C PHE A 284 0.31 21.52 19.21
N TYR A 285 1.52 20.98 19.20
CA TYR A 285 2.64 21.41 18.37
C TYR A 285 3.03 20.28 17.43
N LEU A 286 3.34 20.62 16.19
CA LEU A 286 3.92 19.69 15.22
C LEU A 286 5.44 19.84 15.28
N LEU A 287 6.13 18.84 15.81
CA LEU A 287 7.58 18.83 15.96
C LEU A 287 8.30 18.26 14.74
N ASN A 288 7.63 17.38 13.99
CA ASN A 288 8.06 16.93 12.68
C ASN A 288 6.83 16.51 11.86
N TYR A 289 6.91 16.75 10.57
CA TYR A 289 5.96 16.27 9.57
C TYR A 289 6.74 15.85 8.33
N GLU A 290 6.46 14.65 7.84
CA GLU A 290 6.97 14.16 6.56
C GLU A 290 5.81 13.49 5.82
N ARG A 291 5.72 13.72 4.51
CA ARG A 291 4.83 13.02 3.61
C ARG A 291 5.63 12.49 2.45
N GLU A 292 5.50 11.18 2.22
CA GLU A 292 5.94 10.52 1.00
C GLU A 292 4.72 10.14 0.18
N ALA A 293 4.73 10.48 -1.11
CA ALA A 293 3.67 10.15 -2.05
C ALA A 293 4.27 9.56 -3.31
N ASN A 294 3.77 8.38 -3.70
CA ASN A 294 4.21 7.69 -4.89
C ASN A 294 3.01 7.35 -5.76
N GLN A 295 3.03 7.80 -7.00
CA GLN A 295 2.03 7.48 -8.01
C GLN A 295 2.12 6.01 -8.38
N ILE A 296 0.96 5.36 -8.41
CA ILE A 296 0.80 3.98 -8.85
C ILE A 296 0.72 4.00 -10.37
N PHE A 297 1.78 3.51 -11.01
CA PHE A 297 1.88 3.40 -12.44
C PHE A 297 0.85 2.40 -12.97
N ASP A 298 0.05 2.80 -13.97
CA ASP A 298 -0.98 1.97 -14.58
C ASP A 298 -0.77 1.74 -16.09
N GLY A 299 0.25 2.36 -16.68
CA GLY A 299 0.64 2.21 -18.07
C GLY A 299 -0.28 2.92 -19.06
N LYS A 300 -1.23 3.73 -18.59
CA LYS A 300 -2.14 4.51 -19.43
C LYS A 300 -1.59 5.91 -19.64
N ASN A 301 -1.43 6.33 -20.89
CA ASN A 301 -0.95 7.67 -21.26
C ASN A 301 0.49 8.02 -20.76
N ASP A 302 1.23 7.05 -20.21
CA ASP A 302 2.57 7.26 -19.63
C ASP A 302 3.74 7.11 -20.63
N LEU A 303 3.41 6.93 -21.91
CA LEU A 303 4.38 6.90 -23.01
C LEU A 303 4.66 8.32 -23.50
N THR A 304 5.83 8.84 -23.16
CA THR A 304 6.28 10.12 -23.72
C THR A 304 6.73 9.96 -25.17
N SER A 305 6.62 11.02 -25.98
CA SER A 305 7.06 11.03 -27.38
C SER A 305 8.56 10.74 -27.59
N ALA A 306 9.35 10.71 -26.52
CA ALA A 306 10.78 10.43 -26.52
C ALA A 306 11.12 8.99 -26.06
N GLY A 307 10.13 8.10 -25.90
CA GLY A 307 10.35 6.72 -25.43
C GLY A 307 10.82 6.61 -23.98
N LYS A 308 10.56 7.64 -23.16
CA LYS A 308 10.83 7.62 -21.72
C LYS A 308 9.60 7.15 -20.96
N ILE A 309 9.85 6.35 -19.92
CA ILE A 309 8.86 5.90 -18.94
C ILE A 309 8.70 7.00 -17.90
N ASN A 310 7.49 7.54 -17.77
CA ASN A 310 7.16 8.49 -16.72
C ASN A 310 6.47 7.77 -15.56
N LEU A 311 7.07 7.78 -14.38
CA LEU A 311 6.46 7.21 -13.17
C LEU A 311 5.65 8.26 -12.37
N GLY A 312 5.55 9.50 -12.89
CA GLY A 312 4.81 10.57 -12.24
C GLY A 312 5.43 11.01 -10.92
N ILE A 313 4.59 11.31 -9.93
CA ILE A 313 5.04 11.80 -8.62
C ILE A 313 5.65 10.64 -7.84
N GLN A 314 6.92 10.77 -7.45
CA GLN A 314 7.64 9.75 -6.67
C GLN A 314 8.44 10.42 -5.54
N SER A 315 8.49 9.80 -4.36
CA SER A 315 9.28 10.25 -3.21
C SER A 315 10.78 10.01 -3.41
N SER A 316 11.12 8.99 -4.19
CA SER A 316 12.48 8.63 -4.60
C SER A 316 12.78 9.14 -6.00
N SER A 317 14.04 9.55 -6.23
CA SER A 317 14.55 9.90 -7.57
C SER A 317 15.03 8.69 -8.37
N THR A 318 15.01 7.50 -7.79
CA THR A 318 15.47 6.25 -8.41
C THR A 318 14.45 5.13 -8.20
N ALA A 319 14.27 4.30 -9.23
CA ALA A 319 13.49 3.05 -9.18
C ALA A 319 14.42 1.85 -9.44
N GLU A 320 14.03 0.68 -8.92
CA GLU A 320 14.65 -0.59 -9.31
C GLU A 320 14.40 -0.81 -10.81
N TYR A 321 15.49 -0.97 -11.57
CA TYR A 321 15.46 -1.04 -13.03
C TYR A 321 16.55 -1.98 -13.56
N ALA A 322 16.22 -2.74 -14.59
CA ALA A 322 17.19 -3.49 -15.40
C ALA A 322 16.67 -3.71 -16.82
N SER A 323 17.58 -3.96 -17.77
CA SER A 323 17.22 -4.25 -19.15
C SER A 323 18.09 -5.33 -19.78
N ASP A 324 17.71 -5.82 -20.95
CA ASP A 324 18.62 -6.57 -21.83
C ASP A 324 19.75 -5.66 -22.37
N GLU A 325 20.75 -6.25 -23.04
CA GLU A 325 21.95 -5.52 -23.50
C GLU A 325 21.61 -4.38 -24.46
N LYS A 326 20.51 -4.51 -25.21
CA LYS A 326 20.04 -3.53 -26.20
C LYS A 326 18.94 -2.61 -25.67
N ALA A 327 18.54 -2.76 -24.40
CA ALA A 327 17.43 -2.05 -23.78
C ALA A 327 16.09 -2.15 -24.54
N ARG A 328 15.86 -3.27 -25.23
CA ARG A 328 14.58 -3.61 -25.87
C ARG A 328 13.52 -3.98 -24.84
N TYR A 329 13.93 -4.66 -23.77
CA TYR A 329 13.06 -5.05 -22.67
C TYR A 329 13.55 -4.34 -21.41
N ALA A 330 12.81 -3.32 -21.01
CA ALA A 330 13.11 -2.50 -19.84
C ALA A 330 12.19 -2.89 -18.67
N TYR A 331 12.75 -3.54 -17.66
CA TYR A 331 12.03 -3.92 -16.45
C TYR A 331 12.22 -2.89 -15.34
N TYR A 332 11.15 -2.61 -14.60
CA TYR A 332 11.18 -1.70 -13.47
C TYR A 332 10.13 -2.04 -12.42
N VAL A 333 10.38 -1.61 -11.18
CA VAL A 333 9.44 -1.77 -10.07
C VAL A 333 8.80 -0.42 -9.75
N ASN A 334 7.48 -0.42 -9.59
CA ASN A 334 6.74 0.72 -9.08
C ASN A 334 5.60 0.21 -8.18
N GLU A 335 5.49 0.78 -6.97
CA GLU A 335 4.41 0.53 -6.01
C GLU A 335 4.01 -0.95 -5.88
N GLY A 336 5.00 -1.81 -5.61
CA GLY A 336 4.78 -3.24 -5.38
C GLY A 336 4.52 -4.09 -6.64
N SER A 337 4.66 -3.51 -7.83
CA SER A 337 4.44 -4.18 -9.13
C SER A 337 5.71 -4.17 -9.98
N LEU A 338 5.99 -5.31 -10.63
CA LEU A 338 7.02 -5.43 -11.66
C LEU A 338 6.40 -5.21 -13.03
N TRP A 339 6.97 -4.25 -13.77
CA TRP A 339 6.56 -3.88 -15.12
C TRP A 339 7.69 -4.17 -16.09
N CYS A 340 7.32 -4.54 -17.31
CA CYS A 340 8.19 -4.64 -18.47
C CYS A 340 7.69 -3.68 -19.54
N PHE A 341 8.57 -2.84 -20.05
CA PHE A 341 8.33 -2.04 -21.24
C PHE A 341 9.12 -2.62 -22.41
N ASN A 342 8.39 -3.08 -23.43
CA ASN A 342 8.97 -3.48 -24.71
C ASN A 342 9.06 -2.24 -25.60
N THR A 343 10.28 -1.78 -25.89
CA THR A 343 10.52 -0.55 -26.65
C THR A 343 10.23 -0.69 -28.14
N ASP A 344 10.34 -1.90 -28.68
CA ASP A 344 10.11 -2.16 -30.11
C ASP A 344 8.61 -2.05 -30.42
N ASP A 345 7.77 -2.59 -29.52
CA ASP A 345 6.31 -2.61 -29.68
C ASP A 345 5.59 -1.46 -28.97
N ASN A 346 6.30 -0.71 -28.10
CA ASN A 346 5.74 0.31 -27.20
C ASN A 346 4.63 -0.24 -26.29
N ILE A 347 4.84 -1.42 -25.73
CA ILE A 347 3.86 -2.10 -24.86
C ILE A 347 4.38 -2.18 -23.43
N TYR A 348 3.55 -1.77 -22.48
CA TYR A 348 3.74 -2.05 -21.06
C TYR A 348 3.06 -3.37 -20.68
N THR A 349 3.79 -4.23 -19.98
CA THR A 349 3.29 -5.49 -19.44
C THR A 349 3.52 -5.50 -17.93
N ARG A 350 2.45 -5.67 -17.15
CA ARG A 350 2.58 -5.95 -15.71
C ARG A 350 2.93 -7.43 -15.53
N VAL A 351 4.19 -7.70 -15.21
CA VAL A 351 4.75 -9.05 -15.10
C VAL A 351 4.41 -9.69 -13.76
N PHE A 352 4.39 -8.90 -12.69
CA PHE A 352 4.03 -9.36 -11.35
C PHE A 352 3.39 -8.23 -10.56
N SER A 353 2.37 -8.54 -9.77
CA SER A 353 1.79 -7.62 -8.80
C SER A 353 0.95 -8.36 -7.78
N PHE A 354 1.01 -7.94 -6.52
CA PHE A 354 0.00 -8.30 -5.52
C PHE A 354 -1.18 -7.34 -5.51
N ASN A 355 -1.06 -6.18 -6.16
CA ASN A 355 -2.10 -5.16 -6.17
C ASN A 355 -3.31 -5.67 -6.94
N THR A 356 -4.48 -5.44 -6.36
CA THR A 356 -5.78 -5.77 -6.94
C THR A 356 -6.75 -4.64 -6.68
N ASP A 357 -7.83 -4.61 -7.45
CA ASP A 357 -8.93 -3.69 -7.24
C ASP A 357 -9.85 -4.26 -6.14
N GLU A 358 -9.53 -4.08 -4.85
CA GLU A 358 -10.33 -4.59 -3.72
C GLU A 358 -10.47 -3.65 -2.50
N THR A 359 -11.29 -4.08 -1.54
CA THR A 359 -12.49 -3.40 -1.00
C THR A 359 -12.27 -2.25 0.00
N ASP A 360 -11.23 -2.31 0.84
CA ASP A 360 -10.93 -1.26 1.83
C ASP A 360 -9.46 -0.80 1.83
N GLY A 361 -8.61 -1.54 1.10
CA GLY A 361 -7.18 -1.29 0.93
C GLY A 361 -6.30 -1.70 2.11
N ILE A 362 -6.86 -2.14 3.24
CA ILE A 362 -6.06 -2.47 4.44
C ILE A 362 -5.41 -3.85 4.29
N ARG A 363 -6.14 -4.88 3.84
CA ARG A 363 -5.61 -6.26 3.73
C ARG A 363 -4.80 -6.46 2.43
N GLU A 364 -5.28 -5.89 1.33
CA GLU A 364 -4.79 -6.18 -0.01
C GLU A 364 -3.63 -5.27 -0.44
N ASN A 365 -3.64 -4.00 -0.03
CA ASN A 365 -2.62 -3.02 -0.43
C ASN A 365 -1.55 -2.82 0.66
N TYR A 366 -1.14 -3.91 1.29
CA TYR A 366 -0.09 -3.88 2.31
C TYR A 366 1.30 -3.94 1.66
N ASN A 367 1.87 -2.76 1.42
CA ASN A 367 3.11 -2.56 0.66
C ASN A 367 4.39 -2.83 1.48
N GLU A 368 4.47 -4.01 2.10
CA GLU A 368 5.63 -4.46 2.90
C GLU A 368 6.45 -5.55 2.18
N HIS A 369 6.26 -5.70 0.87
CA HIS A 369 7.14 -6.48 0.00
C HIS A 369 8.01 -5.59 -0.88
N GLY A 370 9.15 -6.13 -1.27
CA GLY A 370 10.02 -5.56 -2.29
C GLY A 370 10.22 -6.54 -3.44
N ILE A 371 10.59 -6.00 -4.60
CA ILE A 371 10.94 -6.77 -5.78
C ILE A 371 12.36 -6.37 -6.18
N LYS A 372 13.23 -7.37 -6.38
CA LYS A 372 14.59 -7.18 -6.87
C LYS A 372 14.74 -7.84 -8.24
N ILE A 373 15.19 -7.09 -9.24
CA ILE A 373 15.46 -7.63 -10.56
C ILE A 373 16.87 -8.22 -10.55
N LEU A 374 17.00 -9.49 -10.98
CA LEU A 374 18.27 -10.21 -10.96
C LEU A 374 18.95 -10.20 -12.33
N ASN A 375 18.17 -10.47 -13.38
CA ASN A 375 18.67 -10.50 -14.76
C ASN A 375 17.54 -10.32 -15.76
N VAL A 376 17.84 -9.68 -16.89
CA VAL A 376 16.94 -9.57 -18.06
C VAL A 376 17.70 -10.07 -19.29
N GLN A 377 17.09 -11.01 -20.01
CA GLN A 377 17.69 -11.64 -21.19
C GLN A 377 17.21 -11.00 -22.48
N ASP A 378 18.00 -11.14 -23.55
CA ASP A 378 17.66 -10.71 -24.91
C ASP A 378 16.39 -11.36 -25.48
N SER A 379 15.93 -12.47 -24.88
CA SER A 379 14.66 -13.13 -25.20
C SER A 379 13.44 -12.39 -24.63
N GLY A 380 13.64 -11.48 -23.67
CA GLY A 380 12.59 -10.84 -22.89
C GLY A 380 12.34 -11.49 -21.52
N ASP A 381 12.98 -12.63 -21.23
CA ASP A 381 12.86 -13.33 -19.96
C ASP A 381 13.52 -12.55 -18.82
N CYS A 382 12.82 -12.42 -17.69
CA CYS A 382 13.32 -11.76 -16.49
C CYS A 382 13.33 -12.70 -15.28
N SER A 383 14.46 -12.76 -14.59
CA SER A 383 14.59 -13.40 -13.28
C SER A 383 14.51 -12.33 -12.19
N PHE A 384 13.63 -12.51 -11.22
CA PHE A 384 13.43 -11.56 -10.12
C PHE A 384 13.19 -12.29 -8.80
N LEU A 385 13.42 -11.57 -7.69
CA LEU A 385 13.13 -12.01 -6.33
C LEU A 385 12.01 -11.13 -5.76
N VAL A 386 11.03 -11.76 -5.10
CA VAL A 386 10.08 -11.06 -4.23
C VAL A 386 10.48 -11.37 -2.79
N TYR A 387 10.57 -10.34 -1.94
CA TYR A 387 10.97 -10.47 -0.53
C TYR A 387 10.10 -9.58 0.36
N GLY A 388 10.11 -9.83 1.67
CA GLY A 388 9.24 -9.12 2.62
C GLY A 388 7.92 -9.86 2.86
N TYR A 389 6.87 -9.11 3.19
CA TYR A 389 5.56 -9.68 3.52
C TYR A 389 4.72 -9.93 2.27
N MET A 390 4.32 -11.17 2.05
CA MET A 390 3.46 -11.57 0.94
C MET A 390 2.04 -11.79 1.48
N ASN A 391 1.09 -10.98 1.04
CA ASN A 391 -0.28 -11.01 1.56
C ASN A 391 -1.20 -11.99 0.82
N ARG A 392 -0.76 -12.52 -0.32
CA ARG A 392 -1.53 -13.40 -1.21
C ARG A 392 -0.58 -14.30 -2.02
N GLY A 393 -1.15 -15.22 -2.80
CA GLY A 393 -0.42 -16.28 -3.48
C GLY A 393 -0.35 -17.52 -2.61
#